data_AF-W1XS23-F1
#
_entry.id   AF-W1XS23-F1
#
_cell.length_a   1.000
_cell.length_b   1.000
_cell.length_c   1.000
_cell.angle_alpha   90.00
_cell.angle_beta   90.00
_cell.angle_gamma   90.00
#
_symmetry.space_group_name_H-M   'P 1'
#
loop_
_entity.id
_entity.type
_entity.pdbx_description
1 polymer ?
#
loop_
_entity_poly.entity_id
_entity_poly.type
_entity_poly.pdbx_seq_one_letter_code
_entity_poly.pdbx_strand_id
1 'polypeptide(L)'
;RKNLTILIVGETSRAENFSLNGYPRETNPRLAKDNVVYFPNTASCGTATAVSVPCMFSDMPREHYKEELAQHQEGVLDIIQRAGINVLWNDNDGGCKGACDR
;
A
#
# COMPACT_ATOMS: atom_id res chain seq x y z
N ARG A 1 -5.57 18.53 -18.30
CA ARG A 1 -4.28 18.10 -17.71
C ARG A 1 -4.43 16.63 -17.34
N LYS A 2 -3.53 15.74 -17.76
CA LYS A 2 -3.58 14.32 -17.36
C LYS A 2 -2.74 14.16 -16.09
N ASN A 3 -3.26 13.43 -15.11
CA ASN A 3 -2.56 13.09 -13.87
C ASN A 3 -2.28 11.58 -13.86
N LEU A 4 -1.11 11.18 -13.37
CA LEU A 4 -0.72 9.80 -13.18
C LEU A 4 -0.22 9.64 -11.74
N THR A 5 -0.75 8.64 -11.05
CA THR A 5 -0.33 8.26 -9.70
C THR A 5 0.14 6.82 -9.73
N ILE A 6 1.31 6.57 -9.15
CA ILE A 6 1.88 5.23 -9.00
C ILE A 6 1.91 4.92 -7.51
N LEU A 7 1.19 3.88 -7.11
CA LEU A 7 1.21 3.36 -5.74
C LEU A 7 2.07 2.10 -5.71
N ILE A 8 3.16 2.12 -4.95
CA ILE A 8 4.02 0.95 -4.75
C ILE A 8 3.61 0.28 -3.45
N VAL A 9 3.07 -0.93 -3.53
CA VAL A 9 2.79 -1.79 -2.38
C VAL A 9 4.03 -2.62 -2.10
N GLY A 10 4.76 -2.31 -1.03
CA GLY A 10 5.97 -3.03 -0.64
C GLY A 10 5.66 -4.33 0.09
N GLU A 11 6.69 -5.16 0.28
CA GLU A 11 6.60 -6.45 0.96
C GLU A 11 7.70 -6.57 2.04
N THR A 12 7.33 -7.05 3.24
CA THR A 12 8.18 -7.38 4.41
C THR A 12 9.13 -6.30 4.96
N SER A 13 9.28 -5.16 4.28
CA SER A 13 10.17 -4.07 4.66
C SER A 13 9.76 -3.44 5.99
N ARG A 14 10.74 -3.20 6.88
CA ARG A 14 10.52 -2.61 8.21
C ARG A 14 11.26 -1.29 8.40
N ALA A 15 10.62 -0.33 9.08
CA ALA A 15 11.11 1.04 9.24
C ALA A 15 12.47 1.13 9.95
N GLU A 16 12.78 0.21 10.86
CA GLU A 16 14.06 0.16 11.58
C GLU A 16 15.29 -0.06 10.68
N ASN A 17 15.10 -0.56 9.46
CA ASN A 17 16.17 -0.80 8.50
C ASN A 17 16.23 0.23 7.36
N PHE A 18 15.48 1.32 7.45
CA PHE A 18 15.54 2.40 6.46
C PHE A 18 16.57 3.43 6.89
N SER A 19 17.57 3.67 6.04
CA SER A 19 18.54 4.76 6.23
C SER A 19 17.88 6.13 6.34
N LEU A 20 16.75 6.33 5.64
CA LEU A 20 15.91 7.54 5.76
C LEU A 20 15.32 7.72 7.17
N ASN A 21 15.30 6.67 7.98
CA ASN A 21 14.88 6.67 9.38
C ASN A 21 16.06 6.62 10.37
N GLY A 22 17.29 6.85 9.91
CA GLY A 22 18.49 6.83 10.75
C GLY A 22 19.16 5.45 10.92
N TYR A 23 18.78 4.43 10.13
CA TYR A 23 19.51 3.16 10.14
C TYR A 23 20.97 3.36 9.68
N PRO A 24 22.00 2.85 10.39
CA PRO A 24 23.40 3.18 10.11
C PRO A 24 23.94 2.73 8.74
N ARG A 25 23.25 1.80 8.06
CA ARG A 25 23.63 1.37 6.71
C ARG A 25 22.78 2.11 5.69
N GLU A 26 23.41 2.63 4.64
CA GLU A 26 22.78 3.29 3.49
C GLU A 26 21.90 2.32 2.67
N THR A 27 20.69 2.01 3.14
CA THR A 27 19.75 1.07 2.50
C THR A 27 18.86 1.71 1.44
N ASN A 28 18.75 3.04 1.42
CA ASN A 28 17.93 3.79 0.45
C ASN A 28 18.74 4.89 -0.28
N PRO A 29 19.94 4.60 -0.81
CA PRO A 29 20.89 5.63 -1.28
C PRO A 29 20.42 6.40 -2.52
N ARG A 30 19.44 5.87 -3.26
CA ARG A 30 18.82 6.58 -4.41
C ARG A 30 17.78 7.57 -3.93
N LEU A 31 16.85 7.13 -3.06
CA LEU A 31 15.80 7.98 -2.50
C LEU A 31 16.37 9.15 -1.69
N ALA A 32 17.50 8.96 -1.01
CA ALA A 32 18.19 10.03 -0.28
C ALA A 32 18.67 11.19 -1.18
N LYS A 33 18.75 10.99 -2.50
CA LYS A 33 19.16 12.02 -3.48
C LYS A 33 17.96 12.73 -4.11
N ASP A 34 16.76 12.23 -3.87
CA ASP A 34 15.52 12.74 -4.43
C ASP A 34 14.80 13.62 -3.40
N ASN A 35 13.88 14.47 -3.87
CA ASN A 35 13.04 15.31 -3.00
C ASN A 35 11.85 14.50 -2.45
N VAL A 36 12.14 13.51 -1.61
CA VAL A 36 11.13 12.61 -1.01
C VAL A 36 10.71 13.07 0.38
N VAL A 37 9.47 12.80 0.73
CA VAL A 37 8.96 12.93 2.10
C VAL A 37 8.97 11.55 2.74
N TYR A 38 9.64 11.42 3.89
CA TYR A 38 9.67 10.19 4.67
C TYR A 38 8.72 10.29 5.87
N PHE A 39 7.95 9.23 6.11
CA PHE A 39 6.99 9.15 7.22
C PHE A 39 7.51 8.13 8.27
N PRO A 40 8.15 8.58 9.36
CA PRO A 40 8.80 7.67 10.31
C PRO A 40 7.82 6.93 11.22
N ASN A 41 6.62 7.47 11.42
CA ASN A 41 5.63 6.97 12.37
C ASN A 41 4.45 6.31 11.64
N THR A 42 4.73 5.19 10.97
CA THR A 42 3.71 4.40 10.25
C THR A 42 3.62 2.99 10.81
N ALA A 43 2.41 2.44 10.89
CA ALA A 43 2.15 1.07 11.29
C ALA A 43 1.29 0.38 10.22
N SER A 44 1.52 -0.92 10.01
CA SER A 44 0.71 -1.74 9.12
C SER A 44 -0.64 -2.10 9.74
N CYS A 45 -1.62 -2.47 8.90
CA CYS A 45 -2.89 -3.02 9.39
C CYS A 45 -2.68 -4.34 10.16
N GLY A 46 -1.89 -5.25 9.58
CA GLY A 46 -1.53 -6.53 10.15
C GLY A 46 -0.10 -6.93 9.79
N THR A 47 0.24 -8.19 10.00
CA THR A 47 1.60 -8.73 9.83
C THR A 47 1.76 -9.69 8.65
N ALA A 48 0.70 -9.90 7.87
CA ALA A 48 0.69 -10.77 6.71
C ALA A 48 0.06 -10.08 5.51
N THR A 49 0.58 -10.33 4.31
CA THR A 49 0.10 -9.74 3.05
C THR A 49 -1.39 -9.98 2.84
N ALA A 50 -1.89 -11.18 3.17
CA ALA A 50 -3.30 -11.56 3.08
C ALA A 50 -4.24 -10.70 3.95
N VAL A 51 -3.75 -10.14 5.06
CA VAL A 51 -4.53 -9.27 5.95
C VAL A 51 -4.30 -7.80 5.62
N SER A 52 -3.04 -7.41 5.43
CA SER A 52 -2.66 -6.01 5.27
C SER A 52 -3.10 -5.42 3.93
N VAL A 53 -2.99 -6.17 2.83
CA VAL A 53 -3.36 -5.65 1.51
C VAL A 53 -4.85 -5.32 1.45
N PRO A 54 -5.80 -6.23 1.75
CA PRO A 54 -7.21 -5.88 1.66
C PRO A 54 -7.62 -4.79 2.65
N CYS A 55 -7.02 -4.75 3.85
CA CYS A 55 -7.23 -3.67 4.82
C CYS A 55 -6.83 -2.29 4.26
N MET A 56 -5.65 -2.17 3.65
CA MET A 56 -5.14 -0.91 3.11
C MET A 56 -6.03 -0.32 1.99
N PHE A 57 -6.74 -1.18 1.25
CA PHE A 57 -7.62 -0.76 0.16
C PHE A 57 -9.11 -0.74 0.55
N SER A 58 -9.45 -1.14 1.78
CA SER A 58 -10.81 -1.05 2.32
C SER A 58 -11.14 0.37 2.81
N ASP A 59 -12.41 0.62 3.08
CA ASP A 59 -12.89 1.83 3.77
C ASP A 59 -12.83 1.72 5.31
N MET A 60 -12.29 0.61 5.84
CA MET A 60 -12.31 0.30 7.26
C MET A 60 -11.04 0.79 7.97
N PRO A 61 -11.15 1.41 9.15
CA PRO A 61 -9.98 1.64 9.99
C PRO A 61 -9.45 0.31 10.54
N ARG A 62 -8.14 0.24 10.78
CA ARG A 62 -7.44 -0.97 11.29
C ARG A 62 -8.14 -1.62 12.49
N GLU A 63 -8.63 -0.84 13.45
CA GLU A 63 -9.29 -1.33 14.67
C GLU A 63 -10.64 -2.01 14.43
N HIS A 64 -11.25 -1.79 13.26
CA HIS A 64 -12.56 -2.33 12.89
C HIS A 64 -12.52 -3.14 11.59
N TYR A 65 -11.33 -3.44 11.08
CA TYR A 65 -11.16 -4.22 9.88
C TYR A 65 -11.72 -5.64 10.07
N LYS A 66 -12.55 -6.07 9.12
CA LYS A 66 -13.13 -7.41 9.06
C LYS A 66 -12.91 -7.98 7.66
N GLU A 67 -12.08 -9.01 7.57
CA GLU A 67 -11.65 -9.59 6.29
C GLU A 67 -12.83 -10.05 5.43
N GLU A 68 -13.76 -10.82 5.99
CA GLU A 68 -14.95 -11.28 5.27
C GLU A 68 -15.78 -10.11 4.72
N LEU A 69 -15.95 -9.05 5.51
CA LEU A 69 -16.73 -7.90 5.08
C LEU A 69 -16.01 -7.09 4.00
N ALA A 70 -14.69 -6.90 4.13
CA ALA A 70 -13.87 -6.20 3.15
C ALA A 70 -13.90 -6.91 1.78
N GLN A 71 -13.93 -8.24 1.75
CA GLN A 71 -14.07 -9.02 0.51
C GLN A 71 -15.44 -8.85 -0.17
N HIS A 72 -16.44 -8.34 0.53
CA HIS A 72 -17.82 -8.16 0.03
C HIS A 72 -18.23 -6.68 -0.10
N GLN A 73 -17.31 -5.75 0.12
CA GLN A 73 -17.55 -4.31 -0.02
C GLN A 73 -16.61 -3.71 -1.06
N GLU A 74 -16.98 -2.55 -1.58
CA GLU A 74 -16.16 -1.82 -2.55
C GLU A 74 -14.95 -1.20 -1.84
N GLY A 75 -13.77 -1.43 -2.42
CA GLY A 75 -12.54 -0.79 -1.99
C GLY A 75 -12.29 0.53 -2.70
N VAL A 76 -11.19 1.20 -2.34
CA VAL A 76 -10.80 2.47 -2.97
C VAL A 76 -10.53 2.34 -4.48
N LEU A 77 -10.02 1.19 -4.95
CA LEU A 77 -9.78 0.96 -6.39
C LEU A 77 -11.09 0.86 -7.17
N ASP A 78 -12.12 0.20 -6.61
CA ASP A 78 -13.47 0.12 -7.19
C ASP A 78 -14.07 1.52 -7.38
N ILE A 79 -13.91 2.38 -6.38
CA ILE A 79 -14.43 3.75 -6.39
C ILE A 79 -13.68 4.61 -7.42
N ILE A 80 -12.35 4.50 -7.48
CA ILE A 80 -11.51 5.21 -8.46
C ILE A 80 -11.90 4.80 -9.89
N GLN A 81 -12.06 3.51 -10.14
CA GLN A 81 -12.47 2.99 -11.44
C GLN A 81 -13.86 3.48 -11.84
N ARG A 82 -14.83 3.45 -10.92
CA ARG A 82 -16.19 3.98 -11.15
C ARG A 82 -16.21 5.47 -11.43
N ALA A 83 -15.29 6.24 -10.85
CA ALA A 83 -15.12 7.65 -11.14
C ALA A 83 -14.54 7.92 -12.55
N GLY A 84 -14.28 6.88 -13.35
CA GLY A 84 -13.79 6.98 -14.72
C GLY A 84 -12.27 7.12 -14.84
N ILE A 85 -11.52 6.80 -13.78
CA ILE A 85 -10.05 6.79 -13.79
C ILE A 85 -9.58 5.39 -14.15
N ASN A 86 -8.65 5.29 -15.09
CA ASN A 86 -8.05 4.01 -15.45
C ASN A 86 -7.17 3.48 -14.30
N VAL A 87 -7.50 2.29 -13.80
CA VAL A 87 -6.72 1.58 -12.79
C VAL A 87 -5.97 0.43 -13.45
N LEU A 88 -4.70 0.24 -13.06
CA LEU A 88 -3.88 -0.89 -13.49
C LEU A 88 -3.15 -1.45 -12.27
N TRP A 89 -3.31 -2.75 -12.02
CA TRP A 89 -2.54 -3.48 -11.03
C TRP A 89 -1.47 -4.33 -11.74
N ASN A 90 -0.21 -4.17 -11.33
CA ASN A 90 0.89 -5.02 -11.79
C ASN A 90 1.48 -5.73 -10.56
N ASP A 91 1.35 -7.06 -10.54
CA ASP A 91 1.73 -7.89 -9.41
C ASP A 91 3.06 -8.60 -9.68
N ASN A 92 3.94 -8.61 -8.67
CA ASN A 92 5.16 -9.41 -8.68
C ASN A 92 5.43 -9.96 -7.27
N ASP A 93 4.37 -10.35 -6.57
CA ASP A 93 4.45 -10.98 -5.26
C ASP A 93 3.61 -12.27 -5.27
N GLY A 94 2.51 -12.33 -4.54
CA GLY A 94 1.60 -13.48 -4.49
C GLY A 94 0.17 -13.16 -4.91
N GLY A 95 -0.03 -12.13 -5.74
CA GLY A 95 -1.35 -11.61 -6.13
C GLY A 95 -1.88 -10.50 -5.20
N CYS A 96 -2.90 -9.79 -5.68
CA CYS A 96 -3.47 -8.61 -5.04
C CYS A 96 -4.43 -8.87 -3.86
N LYS A 97 -4.60 -10.13 -3.46
CA LYS A 97 -5.42 -10.54 -2.30
C LYS A 97 -6.87 -10.04 -2.38
N GLY A 98 -7.46 -9.98 -3.58
CA GLY A 98 -8.82 -9.48 -3.78
C GLY A 98 -8.94 -7.98 -3.98
N ALA A 99 -7.87 -7.19 -3.76
CA ALA A 99 -7.92 -5.74 -3.90
C ALA A 99 -8.06 -5.26 -5.36
N CYS A 100 -7.73 -6.11 -6.34
CA CYS A 100 -7.70 -5.78 -7.77
C CYS A 100 -8.63 -6.64 -8.64
N ASP A 101 -9.50 -7.45 -8.04
CA ASP A 101 -10.29 -8.46 -8.76
C ASP A 101 -11.52 -7.87 -9.50
N ARG A 102 -11.59 -6.54 -9.67
CA ARG A 102 -12.81 -5.82 -10.05
C ARG A 102 -12.55 -4.62 -10.97
#